data_AF-A0A2N8NM69-F1
#
_entry.id   AF-A0A2N8NM69-F1
#
_cell.length_a   1.000
_cell.length_b   1.000
_cell.length_c   1.000
_cell.angle_alpha   90.00
_cell.angle_beta   90.00
_cell.angle_gamma   90.00
#
_symmetry.space_group_name_H-M   'P 1'
#
loop_
_entity.id
_entity.type
_entity.pdbx_description
1 polymer ?
#
loop_
_entity_poly.entity_id
_entity_poly.type
_entity_poly.pdbx_seq_one_letter_code
_entity_poly.pdbx_strand_id
1 'polypeptide(L)' 'MNSPDDAVICSAKGCRADAVWVLAWNNPKLHTPDRRKTWLACEEHREHLSNFLDLRGFLKDVVTLAEWEARSSS' A
#
# COMPACT_ATOMS: atom_id res chain seq x y z
N MET A 1 0.63 6.84 23.53
CA MET A 1 0.56 5.37 23.65
C MET A 1 -0.19 4.91 22.42
N ASN A 2 0.47 4.28 21.44
CA ASN A 2 -0.23 3.68 20.29
C ASN A 2 -1.00 2.47 20.82
N SER A 3 -2.33 2.54 20.79
CA SER A 3 -3.17 1.40 21.11
C SER A 3 -2.95 0.30 20.06
N PRO A 4 -2.86 -0.98 20.44
CA PRO A 4 -2.71 -2.11 19.51
C PRO A 4 -3.94 -2.36 18.60
N ASP A 5 -4.91 -1.44 18.60
CA ASP A 5 -6.15 -1.49 17.81
C ASP A 5 -6.03 -0.75 16.47
N ASP A 6 -4.89 -0.10 16.20
CA ASP A 6 -4.60 0.62 14.94
C ASP A 6 -3.83 -0.24 13.92
N ALA A 7 -3.80 -1.56 14.12
CA ALA A 7 -3.21 -2.50 13.18
C ALA A 7 -3.94 -2.43 11.84
N VAL A 8 -3.33 -1.75 10.86
CA VAL A 8 -3.91 -1.62 9.53
C VAL A 8 -3.79 -2.94 8.74
N ILE A 9 -4.89 -3.34 8.11
CA ILE A 9 -5.01 -4.68 7.52
C ILE A 9 -4.57 -4.71 6.06
N CYS A 10 -3.92 -5.81 5.67
CA CYS A 10 -3.57 -6.11 4.28
C CYS A 10 -4.78 -5.99 3.33
N SER A 11 -4.60 -5.28 2.21
CA SER A 11 -5.62 -5.09 1.18
C SER A 11 -5.86 -6.32 0.30
N ALA A 12 -5.06 -7.38 0.43
CA ALA A 12 -5.28 -8.62 -0.30
C ALA A 12 -6.64 -9.22 0.11
N LYS A 13 -7.43 -9.64 -0.88
CA LYS A 13 -8.79 -10.14 -0.66
C LYS A 13 -8.78 -11.33 0.31
N GLY A 14 -9.47 -11.18 1.43
CA GLY A 14 -9.59 -12.22 2.46
C GLY A 14 -8.39 -12.33 3.42
N CYS A 15 -7.35 -11.53 3.22
CA CYS A 15 -6.24 -11.44 4.16
C CYS A 15 -6.66 -10.61 5.38
N ARG A 16 -6.20 -11.03 6.57
CA ARG A 16 -6.39 -10.32 7.84
C ARG A 16 -5.08 -10.09 8.58
N ALA A 17 -3.94 -10.32 7.92
CA ALA A 17 -2.64 -10.08 8.50
C ALA A 17 -2.37 -8.57 8.56
N ASP A 18 -1.59 -8.17 9.57
CA ASP A 18 -1.05 -6.83 9.70
C ASP A 18 -0.27 -6.43 8.45
N ALA A 19 -0.56 -5.24 7.94
CA ALA A 19 0.21 -4.67 6.86
C ALA A 19 1.45 -3.97 7.41
N VAL A 20 2.57 -4.24 6.75
CA VAL A 20 3.86 -3.59 7.06
C VAL A 20 4.43 -2.87 5.83
N TRP A 21 3.70 -2.90 4.71
CA TRP A 21 4.05 -2.26 3.44
C TRP A 21 2.91 -1.41 2.90
N VAL A 22 3.28 -0.33 2.21
CA VAL A 22 2.39 0.54 1.44
C VAL A 22 2.82 0.53 -0.01
N LEU A 23 1.87 0.23 -0.89
CA LEU A 23 2.05 0.24 -2.34
C LEU A 23 1.31 1.46 -2.89
N ALA A 24 2.05 2.48 -3.29
CA ALA A 24 1.48 3.65 -3.95
C ALA A 24 1.28 3.35 -5.43
N TRP A 25 0.10 3.64 -5.95
CA TRP A 25 -0.25 3.36 -7.34
C TRP A 25 -1.15 4.42 -7.96
N ASN A 26 -1.14 4.51 -9.28
CA ASN A 26 -1.98 5.41 -10.06
C ASN A 26 -2.46 4.69 -11.33
N ASN A 27 -3.77 4.75 -11.58
CA ASN A 27 -4.34 4.33 -12.86
C ASN A 27 -4.56 5.56 -13.74
N PRO A 28 -3.70 5.82 -14.74
CA PRO A 28 -3.76 7.04 -15.54
C PRO A 28 -5.00 7.13 -16.43
N LYS A 29 -5.73 6.01 -16.62
CA LYS A 29 -7.00 6.01 -17.36
C LYS A 29 -8.15 6.60 -16.54
N LEU A 30 -8.04 6.63 -15.21
CA LEU A 30 -9.11 7.05 -14.30
C LEU A 30 -8.71 8.22 -13.39
N HIS A 31 -7.41 8.45 -13.22
CA HIS A 31 -6.87 9.41 -12.26
C HIS A 31 -5.87 10.34 -12.95
N THR A 32 -5.87 11.61 -12.53
CA THR A 32 -4.80 12.55 -12.89
C THR A 32 -3.45 12.01 -12.41
N PRO A 33 -2.33 12.39 -13.04
CA PRO A 33 -1.00 11.88 -12.68
C PRO A 33 -0.58 12.21 -11.24
N ASP A 34 -1.14 13.28 -10.68
CA ASP A 34 -0.92 13.72 -9.30
C ASP A 34 -1.66 12.83 -8.27
N ARG A 35 -2.80 12.26 -8.64
CA ARG A 35 -3.63 11.49 -7.70
C ARG A 35 -3.12 10.06 -7.53
N ARG A 36 -2.47 9.78 -6.41
CA ARG A 36 -2.04 8.43 -6.04
C ARG A 36 -2.97 7.81 -5.02
N LYS A 37 -3.25 6.52 -5.19
CA LYS A 37 -3.92 5.68 -4.19
C LYS A 37 -2.89 4.78 -3.52
N THR A 38 -3.23 4.28 -2.35
CA THR A 38 -2.40 3.34 -1.59
C THR A 38 -3.13 2.04 -1.37
N TRP A 39 -2.38 0.94 -1.45
CA TRP A 39 -2.79 -0.38 -0.94
C TRP A 39 -1.84 -0.79 0.16
N LEU A 40 -2.38 -1.45 1.18
CA LEU A 40 -1.61 -1.99 2.29
C LEU A 40 -1.29 -3.46 2.05
N ALA A 41 -0.11 -3.91 2.45
CA ALA A 41 0.29 -5.31 2.31
C ALA A 41 1.05 -5.85 3.52
N CYS A 42 0.73 -7.09 3.91
CA CYS A 42 1.59 -7.88 4.77
C CYS A 42 2.82 -8.39 3.99
N GLU A 43 3.80 -8.98 4.68
CA GLU A 43 5.00 -9.52 4.05
C GLU A 43 4.69 -10.54 2.95
N GLU A 44 3.73 -11.45 3.21
CA GLU A 44 3.36 -12.52 2.28
C GLU A 44 2.74 -12.00 0.97
N HIS A 45 1.98 -10.91 1.04
CA HIS A 45 1.19 -10.41 -0.09
C HIS A 45 1.83 -9.22 -0.82
N ARG A 46 2.91 -8.65 -0.29
CA ARG A 46 3.62 -7.52 -0.90
C ARG A 46 3.97 -7.79 -2.36
N GLU A 47 4.64 -8.92 -2.63
CA GLU A 47 5.12 -9.23 -3.98
C GLU A 47 3.96 -9.46 -4.95
N HIS A 48 2.93 -10.18 -4.53
CA HIS A 48 1.74 -10.45 -5.35
C HIS A 48 1.02 -9.15 -5.75
N LEU A 49 0.74 -8.27 -4.77
CA LEU A 49 0.07 -6.99 -5.04
C LEU A 49 0.94 -6.05 -5.88
N SER A 50 2.26 -6.02 -5.64
CA SER A 50 3.20 -5.23 -6.42
C SER A 50 3.22 -5.68 -7.88
N ASN A 51 3.35 -6.98 -8.12
CA ASN A 51 3.36 -7.55 -9.46
C ASN A 51 2.04 -7.30 -10.21
N PHE A 52 0.90 -7.38 -9.51
CA PHE A 52 -0.41 -7.06 -10.11
C PHE A 52 -0.49 -5.61 -10.63
N LEU A 53 0.08 -4.66 -9.89
CA LEU A 53 0.11 -3.23 -10.23
C LEU A 53 1.18 -2.94 -11.29
N ASP A 54 2.35 -3.58 -11.19
CA ASP A 54 3.49 -3.43 -12.12
C ASP A 54 3.14 -3.88 -13.54
N LEU A 55 2.54 -5.07 -13.68
CA LEU A 55 2.10 -5.60 -14.98
C LEU A 55 1.10 -4.69 -15.72
N ARG A 56 0.45 -3.76 -15.00
CA ARG A 56 -0.48 -2.76 -15.55
C ARG A 56 0.13 -1.37 -15.67
N GLY A 57 1.38 -1.18 -15.27
CA GLY A 57 2.07 0.12 -15.22
C GLY A 57 1.50 1.08 -14.18
N PHE A 58 0.78 0.55 -13.17
CA PHE A 58 0.12 1.36 -12.15
C PHE A 58 0.99 1.59 -10.92
N LEU A 59 1.94 0.70 -10.66
CA LEU A 59 2.82 0.79 -9.50
C LEU A 59 3.69 2.04 -9.58
N LYS A 60 3.79 2.79 -8.47
CA LYS A 60 4.60 4.01 -8.38
C LYS A 60 5.68 3.92 -7.32
N ASP A 61 5.36 3.34 -6.17
CA ASP A 61 6.31 3.23 -5.06
C ASP A 61 5.91 2.06 -4.14
N VAL A 62 6.89 1.46 -3.49
CA VAL A 62 6.69 0.44 -2.46
C VAL A 62 7.59 0.76 -1.28
N VAL A 63 6.99 1.15 -0.16
CA VAL A 63 7.70 1.54 1.07
C VAL A 63 7.14 0.80 2.26
N THR A 64 7.89 0.76 3.36
CA THR A 64 7.34 0.23 4.61
C THR A 64 6.23 1.14 5.12
N LEU A 65 5.29 0.57 5.88
CA LEU A 65 4.24 1.34 6.54
C LEU A 65 4.83 2.41 7.47
N ALA A 66 5.88 2.06 8.23
CA ALA A 66 6.55 3.00 9.12
C ALA A 66 7.10 4.24 8.37
N GLU A 67 7.74 4.03 7.21
CA GLU A 67 8.23 5.14 6.38
C GLU A 67 7.10 5.99 5.82
N TRP A 68 5.99 5.36 5.40
CA TRP A 68 4.83 6.07 4.86
C TRP A 68 4.15 6.96 5.91
N GLU A 69 3.93 6.44 7.11
CA GLU A 69 3.35 7.18 8.23
C GLU A 69 4.24 8.36 8.63
N ALA A 70 5.55 8.17 8.68
CA ALA A 70 6.52 9.24 8.96
C ALA A 70 6.46 10.38 7.92
N ARG A 71 6.19 10.07 6.64
CA ARG A 71 6.04 11.08 5.57
C ARG A 71 4.68 11.79 5.61
N SER A 72 3.63 11.09 6.04
CA SER A 72 2.25 11.60 6.02
C SER A 72 1.91 12.50 7.23
N SER A 73 2.65 12.35 8.33
CA SER A 73 2.46 13.14 9.55
C SER A 73 3.18 14.51 9.52
N SER A 74 3.76 14.92 8.37
CA SER A 74 4.54 16.15 8.22
C SER A 74 3.84 17.24 7.41
#